data_AF-A0A377B8F5-F1
#
_entry.id   AF-A0A377B8F5-F1
#
_cell.length_a   1.000
_cell.length_b   1.000
_cell.length_c   1.000
_cell.angle_alpha   90.00
_cell.angle_beta   90.00
_cell.angle_gamma   90.00
#
_symmetry.space_group_name_H-M   'P 1'
#
loop_
_entity.id
_entity.type
_entity.pdbx_description
1 polymer ?
#
loop_
_entity_poly.entity_id
_entity_poly.type
_entity_poly.pdbx_seq_one_letter_code
_entity_poly.pdbx_strand_id
1 'polypeptide(L)'
;MIKSTSFDDGFAILSSNEAIDCLMFSYQMEHPDEHQNVRQLIGKLHERQQNVPVFLLGDREKALAAMDRDLLELVDEFAWILEDTADFIAGRAVAAMTRYRQQLLPPLFSALMKYSDIHEYSWAAPGHQGGVGFTKTPAGRFYHDYYGENLFRTDMGIERTSLGSLLDHTGGIWRKRKICRTRIWCPIAPGR
;
A
#
# COMPACT_ATOMS: atom_id res chain seq x y z
N MET A 1 0.85 -0.82 -15.29
CA MET A 1 2.26 -1.25 -15.23
C MET A 1 3.10 -0.11 -15.77
N ILE A 2 3.93 0.48 -14.94
CA ILE A 2 4.87 1.53 -15.35
C ILE A 2 6.16 0.83 -15.75
N LYS A 3 6.76 1.25 -16.87
CA LYS A 3 8.03 0.71 -17.34
C LYS A 3 9.04 1.84 -17.37
N SER A 4 10.25 1.53 -16.96
CA SER A 4 11.40 2.42 -17.03
C SER A 4 12.56 1.69 -17.70
N THR A 5 13.34 2.40 -18.50
CA THR A 5 14.49 1.85 -19.23
C THR A 5 15.84 2.29 -18.68
N SER A 6 15.86 3.13 -17.65
CA SER A 6 17.09 3.59 -16.99
C SER A 6 16.87 3.87 -15.50
N PHE A 7 17.94 3.80 -14.70
CA PHE A 7 17.87 4.12 -13.28
C PHE A 7 17.44 5.56 -13.01
N ASP A 8 17.85 6.52 -13.84
CA ASP A 8 17.49 7.93 -13.71
C ASP A 8 15.98 8.16 -13.90
N ASP A 9 15.38 7.48 -14.88
CA ASP A 9 13.94 7.53 -15.13
C ASP A 9 13.16 6.87 -13.98
N GLY A 10 13.61 5.72 -13.50
CA GLY A 10 13.08 5.08 -12.30
C GLY A 10 13.13 6.00 -11.07
N PHE A 11 14.25 6.70 -10.87
CA PHE A 11 14.43 7.65 -9.77
C PHE A 11 13.47 8.85 -9.88
N ALA A 12 13.24 9.36 -11.10
CA ALA A 12 12.28 10.44 -11.35
C ALA A 12 10.84 10.02 -11.03
N ILE A 13 10.44 8.80 -11.42
CA ILE A 13 9.11 8.23 -11.11
C ILE A 13 8.93 8.11 -9.59
N LEU A 14 9.92 7.58 -8.87
CA LEU A 14 9.85 7.47 -7.41
C LEU A 14 9.84 8.84 -6.71
N SER A 15 10.42 9.86 -7.34
CA SER A 15 10.43 11.23 -6.83
C SER A 15 9.09 11.96 -7.02
N SER A 16 8.24 11.52 -7.95
CA SER A 16 6.97 12.19 -8.28
C SER A 16 5.80 11.83 -7.36
N ASN A 17 6.03 11.10 -6.27
CA ASN A 17 4.98 10.55 -5.38
C ASN A 17 4.05 9.52 -6.04
N GLU A 18 4.49 8.84 -7.09
CA GLU A 18 3.73 7.75 -7.68
C GLU A 18 3.66 6.57 -6.70
N ALA A 19 2.45 6.17 -6.30
CA ALA A 19 2.25 5.06 -5.37
C ALA A 19 2.42 3.73 -6.11
N ILE A 20 3.45 2.95 -5.75
CA ILE A 20 3.72 1.65 -6.33
C ILE A 20 3.61 0.55 -5.27
N ASP A 21 3.05 -0.60 -5.66
CA ASP A 21 2.88 -1.73 -4.74
C ASP A 21 4.02 -2.75 -4.81
N CYS A 22 4.89 -2.64 -5.82
CA CYS A 22 6.05 -3.51 -6.03
C CYS A 22 7.05 -2.81 -6.96
N LEU A 23 8.33 -2.88 -6.61
CA LEU A 23 9.43 -2.49 -7.50
C LEU A 23 10.11 -3.75 -8.02
N MET A 24 10.24 -3.85 -9.34
CA MET A 24 11.03 -4.89 -10.00
C MET A 24 12.15 -4.20 -10.78
N PHE A 25 13.39 -4.67 -10.63
CA PHE A 25 14.51 -4.14 -11.39
C PHE A 25 15.40 -5.26 -11.93
N SER A 26 15.93 -5.07 -13.13
CA SER A 26 16.99 -5.92 -13.67
C SER A 26 18.35 -5.41 -13.23
N TYR A 27 19.29 -6.32 -13.01
CA TYR A 27 20.60 -5.95 -12.52
C TYR A 27 21.70 -6.79 -13.19
N GLN A 28 22.63 -6.13 -13.89
CA GLN A 28 23.66 -6.81 -14.68
C GLN A 28 24.88 -7.21 -13.85
N MET A 29 25.13 -6.52 -12.74
CA MET A 29 26.19 -6.80 -11.75
C MET A 29 27.62 -6.76 -12.31
N GLU A 30 27.84 -5.92 -13.31
CA GLU A 30 29.14 -5.82 -14.00
C GLU A 30 29.94 -4.57 -13.60
N HIS A 31 29.26 -3.50 -13.19
CA HIS A 31 29.90 -2.22 -12.90
C HIS A 31 29.59 -1.73 -11.47
N PRO A 32 30.61 -1.25 -10.72
CA PRO A 32 30.43 -0.68 -9.37
C PRO A 32 29.37 0.43 -9.30
N ASP A 33 29.25 1.24 -10.35
CA ASP A 33 28.29 2.34 -10.44
C ASP A 33 26.83 1.82 -10.42
N GLU A 34 26.59 0.62 -10.93
CA GLU A 34 25.27 -0.01 -10.94
C GLU A 34 24.82 -0.37 -9.50
N HIS A 35 25.75 -0.81 -8.65
CA HIS A 35 25.46 -1.07 -7.22
C HIS A 35 25.00 0.21 -6.51
N GLN A 36 25.65 1.34 -6.80
CA GLN A 36 25.29 2.62 -6.19
C GLN A 36 23.92 3.09 -6.67
N ASN A 37 23.61 2.94 -7.95
CA ASN A 37 22.32 3.32 -8.53
C ASN A 37 21.17 2.51 -7.92
N VAL A 38 21.32 1.20 -7.75
CA VAL A 38 20.31 0.35 -7.11
C VAL A 38 20.06 0.78 -5.67
N ARG A 39 21.13 1.02 -4.88
CA ARG A 39 20.99 1.49 -3.50
C ARG A 39 20.29 2.84 -3.42
N GLN A 40 20.60 3.77 -4.32
CA GLN A 40 19.93 5.06 -4.40
C GLN A 40 18.46 4.93 -4.76
N LEU A 41 18.12 4.05 -5.72
CA LEU A 41 16.75 3.81 -6.16
C LEU A 41 15.89 3.21 -5.03
N ILE A 42 16.38 2.15 -4.37
CA ILE A 42 15.67 1.50 -3.25
C ILE A 42 15.60 2.44 -2.04
N GLY A 43 16.68 3.17 -1.76
CA GLY A 43 16.68 4.21 -0.75
C GLY A 43 15.58 5.25 -1.01
N LYS A 44 15.46 5.72 -2.25
CA LYS A 44 14.46 6.70 -2.66
C LYS A 44 13.03 6.17 -2.52
N LEU A 45 12.79 4.91 -2.89
CA LEU A 45 11.51 4.23 -2.70
C LEU A 45 11.10 4.25 -1.22
N HIS A 46 12.00 3.82 -0.34
CA HIS A 46 11.73 3.63 1.07
C HIS A 46 11.65 4.94 1.89
N GLU A 47 12.00 6.11 1.32
CA GLU A 47 11.77 7.41 1.95
C GLU A 47 10.28 7.66 2.25
N ARG A 48 9.39 7.26 1.33
CA ARG A 48 7.93 7.55 1.42
C ARG A 48 7.08 6.30 1.34
N GLN A 49 7.59 5.22 0.74
CA GLN A 49 6.86 3.98 0.52
C GLN A 49 7.57 2.83 1.24
N GLN A 50 7.67 2.98 2.56
CA GLN A 50 8.33 1.98 3.41
C GLN A 50 7.60 0.63 3.29
N ASN A 51 8.37 -0.46 3.19
CA ASN A 51 7.90 -1.85 3.05
C ASN A 51 7.30 -2.23 1.69
N VAL A 52 7.45 -1.40 0.65
CA VAL A 52 7.13 -1.85 -0.72
C VAL A 52 8.07 -3.01 -1.07
N PRO A 53 7.55 -4.17 -1.50
CA PRO A 53 8.38 -5.31 -1.83
C PRO A 53 9.25 -5.04 -3.05
N VAL A 54 10.55 -5.31 -2.91
CA VAL A 54 11.57 -5.16 -3.95
C VAL A 54 11.95 -6.52 -4.51
N PHE A 55 11.79 -6.68 -5.82
CA PHE A 55 12.10 -7.89 -6.56
C PHE A 55 13.33 -7.67 -7.45
N LEU A 56 14.33 -8.53 -7.31
CA LEU A 56 15.46 -8.60 -8.21
C LEU A 56 15.14 -9.55 -9.38
N LEU A 57 15.13 -9.01 -10.60
CA LEU A 57 15.05 -9.77 -11.85
C LEU A 57 16.46 -10.03 -12.36
N GLY A 58 17.05 -11.15 -11.97
CA GLY A 58 18.48 -11.38 -12.17
C GLY A 58 18.83 -12.74 -12.76
N ASP A 59 20.13 -12.92 -12.95
CA ASP A 59 20.76 -14.22 -13.12
C ASP A 59 21.17 -14.78 -11.75
N ARG A 60 20.92 -16.06 -11.52
CA ARG A 60 21.15 -16.72 -10.23
C ARG A 60 22.62 -16.75 -9.85
N GLU A 61 23.50 -17.07 -10.79
CA GLU A 61 24.93 -17.20 -10.52
C GLU A 61 25.53 -15.83 -10.22
N LYS A 62 25.19 -14.82 -11.03
CA LYS A 62 25.64 -13.44 -10.80
C LYS A 62 25.16 -12.91 -9.45
N ALA A 63 23.89 -13.13 -9.11
CA ALA A 63 23.34 -12.68 -7.84
C ALA A 63 24.01 -13.30 -6.63
N LEU A 64 24.32 -14.60 -6.67
CA LEU A 64 25.01 -15.28 -5.58
C LEU A 64 26.50 -14.90 -5.47
N ALA A 65 27.15 -14.56 -6.59
CA ALA A 65 28.58 -14.27 -6.63
C ALA A 65 28.92 -12.80 -6.35
N ALA A 66 28.09 -11.86 -6.80
CA ALA A 66 28.41 -10.43 -6.82
C ALA A 66 27.58 -9.57 -5.86
N MET A 67 26.55 -10.12 -5.21
CA MET A 67 25.81 -9.37 -4.19
C MET A 67 26.54 -9.35 -2.85
N ASP A 68 26.70 -8.15 -2.32
CA ASP A 68 27.05 -7.97 -0.93
C ASP A 68 25.82 -8.20 -0.02
N ARG A 69 26.11 -8.44 1.25
CA ARG A 69 25.07 -8.64 2.26
C ARG A 69 24.13 -7.44 2.37
N ASP A 70 24.66 -6.23 2.21
CA ASP A 70 23.88 -5.00 2.32
C ASP A 70 22.82 -4.90 1.21
N LEU A 71 23.13 -5.34 -0.01
CA LEU A 71 22.14 -5.36 -1.10
C LEU A 71 21.14 -6.51 -0.95
N LEU A 72 21.54 -7.65 -0.38
CA LEU A 72 20.61 -8.74 -0.04
C LEU A 72 19.57 -8.30 0.98
N GLU A 73 19.95 -7.44 1.94
CA GLU A 73 19.02 -6.88 2.93
C GLU A 73 18.04 -5.84 2.33
N LEU A 74 18.32 -5.32 1.13
CA LEU A 74 17.47 -4.38 0.40
C LEU A 74 16.47 -5.05 -0.55
N VAL A 75 16.66 -6.34 -0.85
CA VAL A 75 15.83 -7.12 -1.79
C VAL A 75 14.99 -8.13 -1.02
N ASP A 76 13.67 -8.09 -1.20
CA ASP A 76 12.76 -9.01 -0.52
C ASP A 76 12.65 -10.36 -1.25
N GLU A 77 12.68 -10.34 -2.57
CA GLU A 77 12.40 -11.51 -3.41
C GLU A 77 13.34 -11.59 -4.63
N PHE A 78 13.78 -12.80 -4.95
CA PHE A 78 14.62 -13.08 -6.11
C PHE A 78 13.80 -13.79 -7.20
N ALA A 79 13.87 -13.29 -8.42
CA ALA A 79 13.20 -13.88 -9.57
C ALA A 79 14.20 -14.06 -10.72
N TRP A 80 14.40 -15.33 -11.10
CA TRP A 80 15.38 -15.72 -12.12
C TRP A 80 14.72 -15.71 -13.49
N ILE A 81 14.78 -14.56 -14.17
CA ILE A 81 13.95 -14.30 -15.36
C ILE A 81 14.22 -15.27 -16.53
N LEU A 82 15.39 -15.90 -16.55
CA LEU A 82 15.79 -16.87 -17.58
C LEU A 82 15.49 -18.33 -17.19
N GLU A 83 15.18 -18.60 -15.93
CA GLU A 83 14.96 -19.96 -15.39
C GLU A 83 13.50 -20.20 -14.97
N ASP A 84 12.82 -19.16 -14.46
CA ASP A 84 11.45 -19.22 -13.96
C ASP A 84 10.42 -18.91 -15.06
N THR A 85 9.24 -19.53 -14.99
CA THR A 85 8.09 -19.14 -15.82
C THR A 85 7.50 -17.80 -15.36
N ALA A 86 7.12 -16.96 -16.32
CA ALA A 86 6.51 -15.65 -16.05
C ALA A 86 5.30 -15.72 -15.10
N ASP A 87 4.46 -16.74 -15.20
CA ASP A 87 3.29 -16.92 -14.32
C ASP A 87 3.66 -17.12 -12.86
N PHE A 88 4.76 -17.83 -12.57
CA PHE A 88 5.24 -18.02 -11.20
C PHE A 88 5.75 -16.70 -10.60
N ILE A 89 6.53 -15.95 -11.37
CA ILE A 89 7.03 -14.63 -10.95
C ILE A 89 5.85 -13.68 -10.71
N ALA A 90 4.91 -13.62 -11.64
CA ALA A 90 3.72 -12.79 -11.53
C ALA A 90 2.85 -13.17 -10.31
N GLY A 91 2.64 -14.47 -10.08
CA GLY A 91 1.91 -14.97 -8.91
C GLY A 91 2.55 -14.55 -7.58
N ARG A 92 3.89 -14.66 -7.47
CA ARG A 92 4.63 -14.19 -6.29
C ARG A 92 4.50 -12.68 -6.10
N ALA A 93 4.63 -11.91 -7.17
CA ALA A 93 4.46 -10.46 -7.13
C ALA A 93 3.07 -10.05 -6.66
N VAL A 94 2.00 -10.68 -7.20
CA VAL A 94 0.62 -10.41 -6.79
C VAL A 94 0.40 -10.73 -5.30
N ALA A 95 0.95 -11.84 -4.82
CA ALA A 95 0.89 -12.18 -3.41
C ALA A 95 1.63 -11.15 -2.52
N ALA A 96 2.81 -10.69 -2.93
CA ALA A 96 3.58 -9.67 -2.22
C ALA A 96 2.84 -8.33 -2.17
N MET A 97 2.34 -7.85 -3.32
CA MET A 97 1.51 -6.63 -3.41
C MET A 97 0.27 -6.72 -2.51
N THR A 98 -0.39 -7.89 -2.48
CA THR A 98 -1.57 -8.09 -1.62
C THR A 98 -1.21 -8.00 -0.13
N ARG A 99 -0.10 -8.64 0.28
CA ARG A 99 0.41 -8.55 1.67
C ARG A 99 0.80 -7.12 2.05
N TYR A 100 1.46 -6.40 1.15
CA TYR A 100 1.81 -4.99 1.34
C TYR A 100 0.57 -4.13 1.60
N ARG A 101 -0.44 -4.23 0.71
CA ARG A 101 -1.70 -3.46 0.85
C ARG A 101 -2.47 -3.77 2.12
N GLN A 102 -2.41 -5.02 2.62
CA GLN A 102 -3.02 -5.39 3.90
C GLN A 102 -2.39 -4.68 5.11
N GLN A 103 -1.12 -4.31 5.01
CA GLN A 103 -0.36 -3.65 6.07
C GLN A 103 -0.30 -2.12 5.89
N LEU A 104 -0.57 -1.63 4.67
CA LEU A 104 -0.50 -0.23 4.29
C LEU A 104 -1.51 0.64 5.06
N LEU A 105 -2.75 0.15 5.19
CA LEU A 105 -3.83 0.97 5.73
C LEU A 105 -3.78 1.02 7.27
N PRO A 106 -3.92 2.21 7.89
CA PRO A 106 -3.98 2.30 9.34
C PRO A 106 -5.21 1.52 9.86
N PRO A 107 -5.14 0.92 11.07
CA PRO A 107 -6.14 -0.05 11.52
C PRO A 107 -7.59 0.45 11.50
N LEU A 108 -7.83 1.72 11.82
CA LEU A 108 -9.17 2.29 11.77
C LEU A 108 -9.70 2.36 10.33
N PHE A 109 -8.90 2.87 9.39
CA PHE A 109 -9.33 2.99 8.00
C PHE A 109 -9.51 1.62 7.35
N SER A 110 -8.61 0.68 7.64
CA SER A 110 -8.76 -0.73 7.23
C SER A 110 -10.07 -1.34 7.77
N ALA A 111 -10.41 -1.08 9.04
CA ALA A 111 -11.64 -1.57 9.64
C ALA A 111 -12.89 -0.91 9.04
N LEU A 112 -12.86 0.41 8.77
CA LEU A 112 -13.96 1.12 8.11
C LEU A 112 -14.22 0.58 6.72
N MET A 113 -13.18 0.39 5.91
CA MET A 113 -13.31 -0.20 4.58
C MET A 113 -13.89 -1.61 4.65
N LYS A 114 -13.28 -2.50 5.45
CA LYS A 114 -13.75 -3.88 5.62
C LYS A 114 -15.19 -3.95 6.08
N TYR A 115 -15.59 -3.07 6.99
CA TYR A 115 -16.96 -3.05 7.49
C TYR A 115 -17.94 -2.50 6.47
N SER A 116 -17.55 -1.48 5.70
CA SER A 116 -18.37 -0.96 4.61
C SER A 116 -18.65 -2.04 3.54
N ASP A 117 -17.76 -3.03 3.37
CA ASP A 117 -17.97 -4.15 2.46
C ASP A 117 -18.97 -5.20 2.95
N ILE A 118 -19.39 -5.18 4.22
CA ILE A 118 -20.31 -6.17 4.81
C ILE A 118 -21.78 -5.86 4.44
N HIS A 119 -22.06 -4.74 3.74
CA HIS A 119 -23.37 -4.37 3.20
C HIS A 119 -24.53 -4.42 4.21
N GLU A 120 -24.25 -4.24 5.50
CA GLU A 120 -25.25 -4.41 6.55
C GLU A 120 -26.11 -3.15 6.70
N TYR A 121 -27.32 -3.24 6.11
CA TYR A 121 -28.43 -2.33 6.35
C TYR A 121 -29.01 -2.58 7.74
N SER A 122 -28.75 -1.67 8.67
CA SER A 122 -29.38 -1.70 9.99
C SER A 122 -30.55 -0.70 10.06
N TRP A 123 -31.49 -0.97 10.95
CA TRP A 123 -32.53 -0.04 11.38
C TRP A 123 -31.98 1.08 12.29
N ALA A 124 -30.66 1.22 12.38
CA ALA A 124 -29.99 2.22 13.19
C ALA A 124 -29.68 3.49 12.38
N ALA A 125 -29.42 4.58 13.10
CA ALA A 125 -28.88 5.79 12.49
C ALA A 125 -27.48 5.53 11.88
N PRO A 126 -27.08 6.26 10.82
CA PRO A 126 -27.81 7.36 10.19
C PRO A 126 -28.91 6.92 9.19
N GLY A 127 -30.02 7.66 9.17
CA GLY A 127 -31.23 7.31 8.42
C GLY A 127 -31.12 7.37 6.89
N HIS A 128 -30.03 7.91 6.34
CA HIS A 128 -29.74 7.82 4.90
C HIS A 128 -29.20 6.44 4.49
N GLN A 129 -28.87 5.56 5.45
CA GLN A 129 -28.53 4.15 5.25
C GLN A 129 -27.51 3.93 4.13
N GLY A 130 -26.29 4.45 4.29
CA GLY A 130 -25.24 4.29 3.28
C GLY A 130 -25.44 5.14 2.02
N GLY A 131 -26.42 6.04 2.01
CA GLY A 131 -26.67 6.99 0.91
C GLY A 131 -27.99 6.77 0.18
N VAL A 132 -28.65 5.63 0.40
CA VAL A 132 -29.94 5.26 -0.20
C VAL A 132 -31.06 6.27 0.07
N GLY A 133 -31.02 6.95 1.23
CA GLY A 133 -31.96 8.04 1.52
C GLY A 133 -31.89 9.19 0.51
N PHE A 134 -30.69 9.54 0.05
CA PHE A 134 -30.47 10.65 -0.88
C PHE A 134 -30.94 10.31 -2.29
N THR A 135 -30.90 9.04 -2.71
CA THR A 135 -31.30 8.63 -4.07
C THR A 135 -32.80 8.71 -4.32
N LYS A 136 -33.63 9.03 -3.31
CA LYS A 136 -35.09 9.10 -3.41
C LYS A 136 -35.63 10.38 -4.05
N THR A 137 -34.79 11.40 -4.25
CA THR A 137 -35.17 12.64 -4.94
C THR A 137 -34.18 12.95 -6.07
N PRO A 138 -34.60 13.65 -7.15
CA PRO A 138 -33.68 14.02 -8.22
C PRO A 138 -32.49 14.85 -7.72
N ALA A 139 -32.73 15.83 -6.85
CA ALA A 139 -31.67 16.66 -6.26
C ALA A 139 -30.73 15.82 -5.38
N GLY A 140 -31.28 14.91 -4.57
CA GLY A 140 -30.47 14.03 -3.72
C GLY A 140 -29.65 13.01 -4.52
N ARG A 141 -30.12 12.58 -5.70
CA ARG A 141 -29.33 11.74 -6.61
C ARG A 141 -28.10 12.47 -7.15
N PHE A 142 -28.25 13.73 -7.58
CA PHE A 142 -27.11 14.56 -7.97
C PHE A 142 -26.12 14.76 -6.81
N TYR A 143 -26.62 15.00 -5.61
CA TYR A 143 -25.78 15.12 -4.41
C TYR A 143 -25.02 13.82 -4.11
N HIS A 144 -25.71 12.69 -4.15
CA HIS A 144 -25.11 11.37 -3.93
C HIS A 144 -24.00 11.08 -4.95
N ASP A 145 -24.27 11.32 -6.23
CA ASP A 145 -23.33 11.02 -7.31
C ASP A 145 -22.14 12.00 -7.31
N TYR A 146 -22.34 13.24 -6.86
CA TYR A 146 -21.25 14.23 -6.71
C TYR A 146 -20.24 13.83 -5.62
N TYR A 147 -20.72 13.36 -4.46
CA TYR A 147 -19.84 12.97 -3.35
C TYR A 147 -19.33 11.53 -3.45
N GLY A 148 -20.08 10.65 -4.12
CA GLY A 148 -19.78 9.24 -4.25
C GLY A 148 -20.24 8.40 -3.06
N GLU A 149 -20.58 7.14 -3.33
CA GLU A 149 -21.20 6.22 -2.37
C GLU A 149 -20.30 5.94 -1.14
N ASN A 150 -18.98 5.83 -1.33
CA ASN A 150 -18.04 5.48 -0.26
C ASN A 150 -18.08 6.46 0.92
N LEU A 151 -18.36 7.74 0.66
CA LEU A 151 -18.53 8.72 1.73
C LEU A 151 -19.68 8.31 2.66
N PHE A 152 -20.83 8.01 2.09
CA PHE A 152 -22.04 7.67 2.84
C PHE A 152 -21.99 6.28 3.46
N ARG A 153 -21.29 5.32 2.84
CA ARG A 153 -21.09 3.98 3.40
C ARG A 153 -20.20 3.97 4.63
N THR A 154 -19.25 4.90 4.71
CA THR A 154 -18.35 5.02 5.86
C THR A 154 -18.94 5.89 6.98
N ASP A 155 -20.01 6.65 6.71
CA ASP A 155 -20.81 7.37 7.71
C ASP A 155 -21.71 6.40 8.48
N MET A 156 -21.22 5.96 9.63
CA MET A 156 -21.79 4.86 10.40
C MET A 156 -22.01 5.24 11.86
N GLY A 157 -23.15 4.83 12.41
CA GLY A 157 -23.44 4.98 13.83
C GLY A 157 -22.56 4.12 14.74
N ILE A 158 -22.53 4.49 16.04
CA ILE A 158 -21.70 3.84 17.09
C ILE A 158 -22.15 2.39 17.37
N GLU A 159 -23.38 2.01 17.00
CA GLU A 159 -23.96 0.70 17.35
C GLU A 159 -23.33 -0.50 16.62
N ARG A 160 -22.33 -0.25 15.77
CA ARG A 160 -21.61 -1.28 15.04
C ARG A 160 -20.41 -1.74 15.88
N THR A 161 -20.66 -2.70 16.77
CA THR A 161 -19.74 -3.21 17.80
C THR A 161 -18.34 -3.60 17.27
N SER A 162 -18.25 -3.98 16.00
CA SER A 162 -17.02 -4.35 15.29
C SER A 162 -15.98 -3.23 15.21
N LEU A 163 -16.40 -1.96 15.11
CA LEU A 163 -15.49 -0.80 14.98
C LEU A 163 -15.05 -0.25 16.34
N GLY A 164 -15.88 -0.44 17.37
CA GLY A 164 -15.73 0.19 18.69
C GLY A 164 -16.28 1.61 18.73
N SER A 165 -16.06 2.31 19.85
CA SER A 165 -16.58 3.64 20.10
C SER A 165 -15.46 4.68 20.17
N LEU A 166 -15.70 5.84 19.55
CA LEU A 166 -14.78 6.98 19.60
C LEU A 166 -14.66 7.57 20.99
N LEU A 167 -15.81 7.68 21.67
CA LEU A 167 -15.95 8.26 23.01
C LEU A 167 -15.42 7.32 24.09
N ASP A 168 -15.74 6.04 24.00
CA ASP A 168 -15.33 5.04 25.01
C ASP A 168 -13.89 4.57 24.81
N HIS A 169 -13.28 4.95 23.69
CA HIS A 169 -11.99 4.47 23.27
C HIS A 169 -11.98 2.93 23.32
N THR A 170 -12.62 2.28 22.35
CA THR A 170 -12.66 0.81 22.26
C THR A 170 -12.46 0.35 20.80
N GLY A 171 -12.24 -0.96 20.58
CA GLY A 171 -12.16 -1.55 19.24
C GLY A 171 -11.01 -1.03 18.35
N GLY A 172 -11.24 -0.96 17.03
CA GLY A 172 -10.27 -0.49 16.04
C GLY A 172 -9.81 0.96 16.27
N ILE A 173 -10.64 1.74 16.95
CA ILE A 173 -10.34 3.11 17.38
C ILE A 173 -9.30 3.14 18.50
N TRP A 174 -9.27 2.18 19.43
CA TRP A 174 -8.24 2.14 20.48
C TRP A 174 -6.84 1.84 19.94
N ARG A 175 -6.78 0.90 18.99
CA ARG A 175 -5.53 0.54 18.29
C ARG A 175 -4.93 1.77 17.58
N LYS A 176 -5.78 2.69 17.11
CA LYS A 176 -5.39 4.01 16.57
C LYS A 176 -4.73 4.91 17.61
N ARG A 177 -5.20 5.02 18.86
CA ARG A 177 -4.60 5.94 19.86
C ARG A 177 -3.12 5.66 20.12
N LYS A 178 -2.72 4.39 20.15
CA LYS A 178 -1.30 3.98 20.28
C LYS A 178 -0.47 4.33 19.04
N ILE A 179 -1.05 4.17 17.84
CA ILE A 179 -0.38 4.44 16.55
C ILE A 179 -0.38 5.94 16.19
N CYS A 180 -1.39 6.71 16.59
CA CYS A 180 -1.53 8.15 16.32
C CYS A 180 -0.50 8.97 17.12
N ARG A 181 -0.07 8.46 18.27
CA ARG A 181 1.08 8.99 19.01
C ARG A 181 2.42 8.79 18.28
N THR A 182 2.47 7.92 17.26
CA THR A 182 3.73 7.51 16.63
C THR A 182 3.79 7.84 15.13
N ARG A 183 2.79 7.54 14.29
CA ARG A 183 2.94 7.56 12.82
C ARG A 183 1.62 7.56 12.01
N ILE A 184 0.68 8.50 12.22
CA ILE A 184 -0.52 8.52 11.34
C ILE A 184 -0.39 9.49 10.15
N TRP A 185 0.46 10.52 10.23
CA TRP A 185 0.68 11.48 9.12
C TRP A 185 2.08 12.12 9.10
N CYS A 186 3.08 11.50 9.75
CA CYS A 186 4.43 12.05 9.75
C CYS A 186 5.28 11.29 8.72
N PRO A 187 5.82 11.93 7.66
CA PRO A 187 6.97 11.36 6.98
C PRO A 187 8.06 11.19 8.04
N ILE A 188 8.63 9.99 8.11
CA ILE A 188 9.62 9.62 9.10
C ILE A 188 10.75 10.66 9.04
N ALA A 189 10.94 11.41 10.13
CA ALA A 189 12.16 12.17 10.31
C ALA A 189 13.33 11.18 10.33
N PRO A 190 14.43 11.41 9.60
CA PRO A 190 15.58 10.53 9.63
C PRO A 190 16.09 10.43 11.08
N GLY A 191 16.31 9.20 11.55
CA GLY A 191 16.78 8.93 12.90
C GLY A 191 18.10 9.64 13.20
N ARG A 192 18.19 10.16 14.43
CA ARG A 192 19.48 10.37 15.10
C ARG A 192 19.93 9.07 15.74
#